data_AF-A0A0F0DYV7-F1
#
_entry.id   AF-A0A0F0DYV7-F1
#
_cell.length_a   1.000
_cell.length_b   1.000
_cell.length_c   1.000
_cell.angle_alpha   90.00
_cell.angle_beta   90.00
_cell.angle_gamma   90.00
#
_symmetry.space_group_name_H-M   'P 1'
#
loop_
_entity.id
_entity.type
_entity.pdbx_description
1 polymer ?
#
loop_
_entity_poly.entity_id
_entity_poly.type
_entity_poly.pdbx_seq_one_letter_code
_entity_poly.pdbx_strand_id
1 'polypeptide(L)' 'MKASELRDKDVAGLNQELSELLKAQFGLRMQKATQQLQNTSQLKKVRRDIARVRTVLGQKGNQK' A
#
# COMPACT_ATOMS: atom_id res chain seq x y z
N MET A 1 -0.13 -8.17 -1.51
CA MET A 1 -1.54 -8.23 -1.96
C MET A 1 -1.65 -8.78 -3.38
N LYS A 2 -2.67 -9.59 -3.69
CA LYS A 2 -3.02 -9.97 -5.07
C LYS A 2 -3.89 -8.89 -5.70
N ALA A 3 -3.66 -8.56 -6.97
CA ALA A 3 -4.35 -7.46 -7.65
C ALA A 3 -5.85 -7.73 -7.89
N SER A 4 -6.26 -9.00 -7.88
CA SER A 4 -7.66 -9.42 -7.99
C SER A 4 -8.50 -8.95 -6.80
N GLU A 5 -8.05 -9.21 -5.58
CA GLU A 5 -8.76 -8.83 -4.34
C GLU A 5 -8.90 -7.30 -4.16
N LEU A 6 -8.00 -6.52 -4.76
CA LEU A 6 -8.07 -5.04 -4.71
C LEU A 6 -9.08 -4.47 -5.70
N ARG A 7 -9.43 -5.19 -6.78
CA ARG A 7 -10.43 -4.71 -7.76
C ARG A 7 -11.86 -4.87 -7.26
N ASP A 8 -12.10 -5.92 -6.48
CA ASP A 8 -13.41 -6.23 -5.91
C ASP A 8 -13.79 -5.30 -4.74
N LYS A 9 -12.79 -4.65 -4.12
CA LYS A 9 -13.02 -3.67 -3.04
C LYS A 9 -13.56 -2.35 -3.57
N ASP A 10 -14.43 -1.72 -2.77
CA ASP A 10 -14.99 -0.41 -3.05
C ASP A 10 -13.91 0.71 -2.95
N VAL A 11 -14.14 1.82 -3.64
CA VAL A 11 -13.23 3.00 -3.69
C VAL A 11 -12.97 3.55 -2.28
N ALA A 12 -14.00 3.57 -1.42
CA ALA A 12 -13.85 3.98 -0.02
C ALA A 12 -12.95 3.03 0.77
N GLY A 13 -13.14 1.71 0.59
CA GLY A 13 -12.30 0.69 1.22
C GLY A 13 -10.84 0.75 0.77
N LEU A 14 -10.60 1.03 -0.51
CA LEU A 14 -9.25 1.22 -1.05
C LEU A 14 -8.53 2.45 -0.46
N ASN A 15 -9.26 3.55 -0.21
CA ASN A 15 -8.68 4.74 0.43
C ASN A 15 -8.34 4.50 1.91
N GLN A 16 -9.14 3.70 2.60
CA GLN A 16 -8.86 3.31 3.98
C GLN A 16 -7.61 2.40 4.06
N GLU A 17 -7.53 1.41 3.19
CA GLU A 17 -6.39 0.50 3.10
C GLU A 17 -5.10 1.23 2.66
N LEU A 18 -5.21 2.22 1.76
CA LEU A 18 -4.10 3.11 1.42
C LEU A 18 -3.57 3.84 2.67
N SER A 19 -4.47 4.36 3.50
CA SER A 19 -4.11 5.10 4.72
C SER A 19 -3.41 4.20 5.74
N GLU A 20 -3.87 2.96 5.89
CA GLU A 20 -3.23 1.95 6.74
C GLU A 20 -1.83 1.58 6.23
N LEU A 21 -1.69 1.34 4.92
CA LEU A 21 -0.40 1.04 4.30
C LEU A 21 0.61 2.20 4.45
N LEU A 22 0.15 3.45 4.39
CA LEU A 22 1.01 4.62 4.62
C LEU A 22 1.49 4.71 6.07
N LYS A 23 0.62 4.42 7.05
CA LYS A 23 1.04 4.32 8.46
C LYS A 23 2.07 3.21 8.67
N ALA A 24 1.84 2.04 8.08
CA ALA A 24 2.81 0.94 8.12
C ALA A 24 4.15 1.30 7.46
N GLN A 25 4.12 2.01 6.33
CA GLN A 25 5.31 2.53 5.67
C GLN A 25 6.09 3.49 6.57
N PHE A 26 5.39 4.40 7.27
CA PHE A 26 6.02 5.33 8.20
C PHE A 26 6.73 4.60 9.35
N GLY A 27 6.06 3.63 9.98
CA GLY A 27 6.66 2.79 11.02
C GLY A 27 7.93 2.06 10.54
N LEU A 28 7.86 1.44 9.35
CA LEU A 28 9.02 0.75 8.77
C LEU A 28 10.17 1.70 8.41
N ARG A 29 9.88 2.94 7.99
CA ARG A 29 10.91 3.97 7.75
C ARG A 29 11.56 4.41 9.05
N MET A 30 10.78 4.55 10.12
CA MET A 30 11.28 4.90 11.45
C MET A 30 12.17 3.79 12.00
N GLN A 31 11.74 2.52 11.92
CA GLN A 31 12.55 1.35 12.28
C GLN A 31 13.84 1.23 11.45
N LYS A 32 13.80 1.65 10.17
CA LYS A 32 15.01 1.72 9.35
C LYS A 32 15.98 2.79 9.87
N ALA A 33 15.48 3.95 10.27
CA ALA A 33 16.29 5.05 10.79
C ALA A 33 16.94 4.69 12.14
N THR A 34 16.24 3.95 12.99
CA THR A 34 16.78 3.45 14.28
C THR A 34 17.68 2.22 14.14
N GLN A 35 17.94 1.75 12.90
CA GLN A 35 18.73 0.53 12.61
C GLN A 35 18.17 -0.75 13.24
N GLN A 36 16.91 -0.74 13.69
CA GLN A 36 16.22 -1.90 14.29
C GLN A 36 15.48 -2.75 13.25
N LEU A 37 15.54 -2.36 11.97
CA LEU A 37 14.80 -3.04 10.92
C LEU A 37 15.45 -4.37 10.53
N GLN A 38 14.86 -5.47 11.00
CA GLN A 38 15.34 -6.82 10.69
C GLN A 38 15.09 -7.26 9.24
N ASN A 39 14.02 -6.75 8.59
CA ASN A 39 13.63 -7.20 7.25
C ASN A 39 13.41 -6.02 6.28
N THR A 40 14.45 -5.69 5.52
CA THR A 40 14.44 -4.63 4.50
C THR A 40 13.52 -4.94 3.31
N SER A 41 13.17 -6.22 3.08
CA SER A 41 12.25 -6.62 2.01
C SER A 41 10.83 -6.10 2.26
N GLN A 42 10.43 -5.92 3.52
CA GLN A 42 9.10 -5.39 3.86
C GLN A 42 8.88 -3.96 3.33
N LEU A 43 9.91 -3.10 3.35
CA LEU A 43 9.83 -1.76 2.73
C LEU A 43 9.56 -1.82 1.22
N LYS A 44 10.08 -2.83 0.52
CA LYS A 44 9.84 -3.02 -0.92
C LYS A 44 8.43 -3.56 -1.17
N LYS A 45 7.95 -4.48 -0.30
CA LYS A 45 6.58 -5.02 -0.37
C LYS A 45 5.54 -3.93 -0.15
N VAL A 46 5.64 -3.16 0.93
CA VAL A 46 4.69 -2.09 1.27
C VAL A 46 4.63 -1.01 0.18
N ARG A 47 5.78 -0.59 -0.38
CA ARG A 47 5.80 0.35 -1.51
C ARG A 47 5.06 -0.18 -2.75
N ARG A 48 5.22 -1.46 -3.06
CA ARG A 48 4.53 -2.09 -4.19
C ARG A 48 3.03 -2.23 -3.94
N ASP A 49 2.62 -2.55 -2.71
CA ASP A 49 1.21 -2.64 -2.35
C ASP A 49 0.53 -1.26 -2.43
N ILE A 50 1.17 -0.18 -1.95
CA ILE A 50 0.70 1.20 -2.14
C ILE A 50 0.53 1.54 -3.63
N ALA A 51 1.52 1.20 -4.46
CA ALA A 51 1.46 1.45 -5.89
C ALA A 51 0.27 0.73 -6.54
N ARG A 52 0.03 -0.54 -6.19
CA ARG A 52 -1.12 -1.31 -6.71
C ARG A 52 -2.46 -0.68 -6.34
N VAL A 53 -2.63 -0.25 -5.08
CA VAL A 53 -3.86 0.42 -4.62
C VAL A 53 -4.10 1.71 -5.43
N ARG A 54 -3.06 2.53 -5.61
CA ARG A 54 -3.15 3.76 -6.44
C ARG A 54 -3.48 3.45 -7.90
N THR A 55 -2.92 2.38 -8.47
CA THR A 55 -3.25 1.95 -9.84
C THR A 55 -4.71 1.52 -9.96
N VAL A 56 -5.25 0.76 -9.00
CA VAL A 56 -6.66 0.35 -9.04
C VAL A 56 -7.60 1.55 -8.88
N LEU A 57 -7.28 2.50 -7.98
CA LEU A 57 -8.02 3.76 -7.87
C LEU A 57 -8.03 4.54 -9.19
N GLY A 58 -6.88 4.62 -9.86
CA GLY A 58 -6.77 5.23 -11.19
C GLY A 58 -7.57 4.48 -12.26
N GLN A 59 -7.56 3.14 -12.25
CA GLN A 59 -8.35 2.32 -13.17
C GLN A 59 -9.87 2.54 -12.98
N LYS A 60 -10.35 2.66 -11.73
CA LYS A 60 -11.75 2.96 -11.45
C LYS A 60 -12.14 4.39 -11.85
N GLY A 61 -11.23 5.36 -11.75
CA GLY A 61 -11.46 6.73 -12.21
C GLY A 61 -11.44 6.91 -13.74
N ASN A 62 -10.70 6.07 -14.46
CA ASN A 62 -10.59 6.09 -15.93
C ASN A 62 -11.60 5.18 -16.65
N GLN A 63 -12.39 4.37 -15.93
CA GLN A 63 -13.55 3.68 -16.48
C GLN A 63 -14.69 4.71 -16.65
N LYS A 64 -14.58 5.54 -17.68
CA LYS A 64 -15.67 6.33 -18.25
C LYS A 64 -15.99 5.81 -19.64
#